data_AF-A0A132ABB0-F1
#
_entry.id   AF-A0A132ABB0-F1
#
_cell.length_a   1.000
_cell.length_b   1.000
_cell.length_c   1.000
_cell.angle_alpha   90.00
_cell.angle_beta   90.00
_cell.angle_gamma   90.00
#
_symmetry.space_group_name_H-M   'P 1'
#
loop_
_entity.id
_entity.type
_entity.pdbx_description
1 polymer ?
#
loop_
_entity_poly.entity_id
_entity_poly.type
_entity_poly.pdbx_seq_one_letter_code
_entity_poly.pdbx_strand_id
1 'polypeptide(L)'
;MSINQIKICKPQMILCDIEGTTTSIDFVKKILFPFFIKNLEEFLQNKQNDPLIQNCLNNLIEQFANFEKNPQEKFNDFERLKIFKKFDDIVRFIQWLVEKDYKLTSLKQLQQFVWTKGYDVGVLKGHT
;
A
#
# COMPACT_ATOMS: atom_id res chain seq x y z
N MET A 1 -8.55 22.85 -42.39
CA MET A 1 -7.99 21.53 -41.99
C MET A 1 -9.14 20.68 -41.49
N SER A 2 -9.50 19.60 -42.21
CA SER A 2 -10.55 18.66 -41.75
C SER A 2 -10.00 17.79 -40.64
N ILE A 3 -10.68 17.78 -39.49
CA ILE A 3 -10.42 16.83 -38.41
C ILE A 3 -11.01 15.49 -38.86
N ASN A 4 -10.18 14.48 -39.07
CA ASN A 4 -10.63 13.11 -39.31
C ASN A 4 -11.37 12.62 -38.05
N GLN A 5 -12.68 12.37 -38.17
CA GLN A 5 -13.45 11.74 -37.09
C GLN A 5 -13.05 10.27 -36.98
N ILE A 6 -12.46 9.90 -35.84
CA ILE A 6 -12.21 8.51 -35.48
C ILE A 6 -13.54 7.91 -35.01
N LYS A 7 -14.02 6.89 -35.71
CA LYS A 7 -15.25 6.16 -35.36
C LYS A 7 -14.89 5.03 -34.39
N ILE A 8 -15.28 5.16 -33.12
CA ILE A 8 -15.07 4.11 -32.11
C ILE A 8 -16.25 3.13 -32.13
N CYS A 9 -15.97 1.85 -32.40
CA CYS A 9 -16.95 0.76 -32.34
C CYS A 9 -17.21 0.32 -30.89
N LYS A 10 -18.30 -0.43 -30.67
CA LYS A 10 -18.64 -0.96 -29.33
C LYS A 10 -17.50 -1.85 -28.81
N PRO A 11 -16.90 -1.55 -27.64
CA PRO A 11 -15.80 -2.34 -27.10
C PRO A 11 -16.29 -3.67 -26.52
N GLN A 12 -15.42 -4.68 -26.56
CA GLN A 12 -15.70 -5.99 -25.93
C GLN A 12 -15.43 -5.97 -24.41
N MET A 13 -14.53 -5.11 -23.95
CA MET A 13 -14.15 -4.96 -22.55
C MET A 13 -13.75 -3.50 -22.28
N ILE A 14 -13.99 -3.06 -21.05
CA ILE A 14 -13.49 -1.79 -20.51
C ILE A 14 -12.54 -2.13 -19.37
N LEU A 15 -11.28 -1.70 -19.49
CA LEU A 15 -10.31 -1.77 -18.41
C LEU A 15 -10.21 -0.38 -17.79
N CYS A 16 -10.55 -0.29 -16.50
CA CYS A 16 -10.49 0.96 -15.75
C CYS A 16 -9.31 0.96 -14.79
N ASP A 17 -8.58 2.07 -14.79
CA ASP A 17 -7.66 2.39 -13.71
C ASP A 17 -8.42 2.90 -12.46
N ILE A 18 -7.75 2.97 -11.32
CA ILE A 18 -8.31 3.38 -10.04
C ILE A 18 -8.06 4.87 -9.81
N GLU A 19 -6.82 5.23 -9.48
CA GLU A 19 -6.45 6.56 -9.03
C GLU A 19 -6.50 7.57 -10.19
N GLY A 20 -7.29 8.65 -10.05
CA GLY A 20 -7.47 9.65 -11.10
C GLY A 20 -8.40 9.22 -12.25
N THR A 21 -8.91 7.98 -12.22
CA THR A 21 -9.84 7.46 -13.24
C THR A 21 -11.21 7.14 -12.63
N THR A 22 -11.29 6.19 -11.69
CA THR A 22 -12.54 5.83 -11.00
C THR A 22 -12.61 6.32 -9.57
N THR A 23 -11.48 6.74 -8.99
CA THR A 23 -11.37 7.25 -7.62
C THR A 23 -10.44 8.46 -7.60
N SER A 24 -10.77 9.51 -6.85
CA SER A 24 -9.91 10.69 -6.80
C SER A 24 -8.55 10.39 -6.15
N ILE A 25 -7.51 11.01 -6.69
CA ILE A 25 -6.16 11.03 -6.08
C ILE A 25 -6.23 11.51 -4.64
N ASP A 26 -7.06 12.53 -4.39
CA ASP A 26 -7.27 13.09 -3.06
C ASP A 26 -7.87 12.09 -2.09
N PHE A 27 -8.80 11.23 -2.50
CA PHE A 27 -9.32 10.18 -1.63
C PHE A 27 -8.22 9.21 -1.19
N VAL A 28 -7.38 8.77 -2.12
CA VAL A 28 -6.26 7.87 -1.80
C VAL A 28 -5.29 8.54 -0.83
N LYS A 29 -4.83 9.76 -1.16
CA LYS A 29 -3.77 10.45 -0.40
C LYS A 29 -4.25 11.07 0.91
N LYS A 30 -5.47 11.58 0.97
CA LYS A 30 -6.01 12.32 2.13
C LYS A 30 -6.91 11.47 3.02
N ILE A 31 -7.39 10.31 2.55
CA ILE A 31 -8.25 9.42 3.33
C ILE A 31 -7.62 8.05 3.54
N LEU A 32 -7.29 7.31 2.47
CA LEU A 32 -6.83 5.92 2.61
C LEU A 32 -5.45 5.80 3.26
N PHE A 33 -4.46 6.60 2.85
CA PHE A 33 -3.13 6.56 3.48
C PHE A 33 -3.12 7.05 4.93
N PRO A 34 -3.77 8.17 5.30
CA PRO A 34 -3.89 8.57 6.70
C PRO A 34 -4.60 7.52 7.56
N PHE A 35 -5.66 6.90 7.03
CA PHE A 35 -6.33 5.80 7.72
C PHE A 35 -5.38 4.61 7.95
N PHE A 36 -4.61 4.21 6.93
CA PHE A 36 -3.64 3.12 7.05
C PHE A 36 -2.63 3.41 8.17
N ILE A 37 -1.98 4.57 8.14
CA ILE A 37 -0.93 4.93 9.10
C ILE A 37 -1.47 5.01 10.53
N LYS A 38 -2.66 5.62 10.71
CA LYS A 38 -3.30 5.74 12.03
C LYS A 38 -3.65 4.39 12.66
N ASN A 39 -4.01 3.40 11.85
CA ASN A 39 -4.50 2.10 12.33
C ASN A 39 -3.44 0.98 12.25
N LEU A 40 -2.27 1.24 11.68
CA LEU A 40 -1.24 0.23 11.42
C LEU A 40 -0.78 -0.47 12.71
N GLU A 41 -0.48 0.29 13.74
CA GLU A 41 0.09 -0.24 14.98
C GLU A 41 -0.91 -1.17 15.69
N GLU A 42 -2.13 -0.67 15.94
CA GLU A 42 -3.21 -1.46 16.54
C GLU A 42 -3.53 -2.71 15.71
N PHE A 43 -3.52 -2.59 14.37
CA PHE A 43 -3.76 -3.72 13.48
C PHE A 43 -2.70 -4.80 13.64
N LEU A 44 -1.41 -4.43 13.62
CA LEU A 44 -0.31 -5.39 13.74
C LEU A 44 -0.25 -6.00 15.16
N GLN A 45 -0.56 -5.25 16.22
CA GLN A 45 -0.66 -5.80 17.58
C GLN A 45 -1.74 -6.89 17.66
N ASN A 46 -2.92 -6.60 17.13
CA ASN A 46 -4.05 -7.56 17.13
C ASN A 46 -3.80 -8.78 16.23
N LYS A 47 -2.91 -8.65 15.23
CA LYS A 47 -2.63 -9.69 14.23
C LYS A 47 -1.22 -10.28 14.31
N GLN A 48 -0.51 -10.06 15.42
CA GLN A 48 0.88 -10.50 15.59
C GLN A 48 1.11 -12.00 15.33
N ASN A 49 0.13 -12.84 15.64
CA ASN A 49 0.20 -14.30 15.50
C ASN A 49 -0.50 -14.83 14.23
N ASP A 50 -1.00 -13.94 13.37
CA ASP A 50 -1.68 -14.32 12.13
C ASP A 50 -0.64 -14.73 11.06
N PRO A 51 -0.61 -15.99 10.60
CA PRO A 51 0.39 -16.45 9.64
C PRO A 51 0.39 -15.67 8.33
N LEU A 52 -0.78 -15.17 7.90
CA LEU A 52 -0.89 -14.38 6.67
C LEU A 52 -0.17 -13.03 6.82
N ILE A 53 -0.31 -12.40 7.99
CA ILE A 53 0.35 -11.13 8.29
C ILE A 53 1.85 -11.34 8.45
N GLN A 54 2.28 -12.39 9.16
CA GLN A 54 3.71 -12.72 9.28
C GLN A 54 4.37 -12.97 7.92
N ASN A 55 3.72 -13.73 7.04
CA ASN A 55 4.20 -13.98 5.68
C ASN A 55 4.26 -12.67 4.86
N CYS A 56 3.24 -11.82 4.97
CA CYS A 56 3.22 -10.51 4.32
C CYS A 56 4.39 -9.62 4.76
N LEU A 57 4.70 -9.58 6.07
CA LEU A 57 5.82 -8.82 6.62
C LEU A 57 7.18 -9.37 6.17
N ASN A 58 7.34 -10.69 6.13
CA ASN A 58 8.56 -11.32 5.62
C ASN A 58 8.79 -10.98 4.15
N ASN A 59 7.76 -11.17 3.31
CA ASN A 59 7.81 -10.82 1.89
C ASN A 59 8.08 -9.33 1.67
N LEU A 60 7.57 -8.45 2.55
CA LEU A 60 7.82 -7.02 2.46
C LEU A 60 9.31 -6.68 2.66
N ILE A 61 9.93 -7.26 3.69
CA ILE A 61 11.36 -7.08 3.98
C ILE A 61 12.21 -7.64 2.82
N GLU A 62 11.88 -8.82 2.31
CA GLU A 62 12.59 -9.43 1.17
C GLU A 62 12.42 -8.62 -0.13
N GLN A 63 11.22 -8.14 -0.42
CA GLN A 63 10.98 -7.29 -1.59
C GLN A 63 11.78 -6.00 -1.51
N PHE A 64 11.81 -5.35 -0.34
CA PHE A 64 12.61 -4.13 -0.17
C PHE A 64 14.11 -4.41 -0.34
N ALA A 65 14.63 -5.48 0.26
CA ALA A 65 16.04 -5.88 0.11
C ALA A 65 16.43 -6.13 -1.36
N ASN A 66 15.51 -6.68 -2.16
CA ASN A 66 15.73 -6.90 -3.60
C ASN A 66 15.58 -5.62 -4.43
N PHE A 67 14.70 -4.70 -4.01
CA PHE A 67 14.45 -3.42 -4.68
C PHE A 67 15.63 -2.45 -4.52
N GLU A 68 16.32 -2.48 -3.39
CA GLU A 68 17.41 -1.56 -3.01
C GLU A 68 18.72 -1.70 -3.85
N LYS A 69 18.71 -2.44 -4.97
CA LYS A 69 19.88 -2.61 -5.86
C LYS A 69 20.34 -1.31 -6.58
N ASN A 70 19.68 -0.18 -6.34
CA ASN A 70 20.18 1.17 -6.66
C ASN A 70 19.75 2.17 -5.55
N PRO A 71 20.57 2.39 -4.50
CA PRO A 71 20.15 3.12 -3.32
C PRO A 71 20.39 4.62 -3.51
N GLN A 72 19.34 5.38 -3.82
CA GLN A 72 19.36 6.82 -3.53
C GLN A 72 18.95 7.10 -2.09
N GLU A 73 18.19 6.19 -1.46
CA GLU A 73 17.77 6.31 -0.06
C GLU A 73 17.76 4.93 0.61
N LYS A 74 18.19 4.89 1.88
CA LYS A 74 18.23 3.69 2.72
C LYS A 74 17.39 3.90 3.97
N PHE A 75 16.78 2.83 4.47
CA PHE A 75 16.25 2.83 5.83
C PHE A 75 17.39 2.49 6.80
N ASN A 76 17.77 3.44 7.66
CA ASN A 76 18.97 3.34 8.50
C ASN A 76 19.01 2.10 9.39
N ASP A 77 17.85 1.61 9.84
CA ASP A 77 17.73 0.44 10.72
C ASP A 77 17.48 -0.88 9.94
N PHE A 78 17.60 -0.89 8.61
CA PHE A 78 17.18 -2.05 7.81
C PHE A 78 17.99 -3.31 8.08
N GLU A 79 19.31 -3.21 8.24
CA GLU A 79 20.15 -4.35 8.60
C GLU A 79 19.78 -4.91 9.99
N ARG A 80 19.43 -4.04 10.94
CA ARG A 80 18.94 -4.46 12.25
C ARG A 80 17.58 -5.15 12.15
N LEU A 81 16.68 -4.65 11.29
CA LEU A 81 15.35 -5.22 11.05
C LEU A 81 15.43 -6.66 10.48
N LYS A 82 16.45 -6.96 9.66
CA LYS A 82 16.67 -8.33 9.12
C LYS A 82 16.99 -9.35 10.20
N ILE A 83 17.73 -8.93 11.23
CA ILE A 83 18.23 -9.81 12.30
C ILE A 83 17.23 -9.85 13.46
N PHE A 84 16.73 -8.69 13.88
CA PHE A 84 15.85 -8.53 15.02
C PHE A 84 14.60 -7.77 14.61
N LYS A 85 13.51 -8.51 14.42
CA LYS A 85 12.18 -7.98 14.07
C LYS A 85 11.45 -7.48 15.31
N LYS A 86 11.94 -6.40 15.94
CA LYS A 86 11.14 -5.76 16.99
C LYS A 86 9.92 -5.09 16.35
N PHE A 87 8.82 -5.16 17.07
CA PHE A 87 7.54 -4.60 16.62
C PHE A 87 7.66 -3.13 16.20
N ASP A 88 8.27 -2.29 17.04
CA ASP A 88 8.45 -0.86 16.75
C ASP A 88 9.32 -0.60 15.52
N ASP A 89 10.32 -1.45 15.26
CA ASP A 89 11.17 -1.33 14.08
C ASP A 89 10.38 -1.64 12.80
N ILE A 90 9.48 -2.63 12.84
CA ILE A 90 8.57 -2.97 11.73
C ILE A 90 7.61 -1.81 11.45
N VAL A 91 7.00 -1.24 12.49
CA VAL A 91 6.05 -0.13 12.35
C VAL A 91 6.74 1.08 11.73
N ARG A 92 7.91 1.48 12.26
CA ARG A 92 8.70 2.60 11.70
C ARG A 92 9.13 2.34 10.27
N PHE A 93 9.53 1.11 9.94
CA PHE A 93 9.90 0.73 8.58
C PHE A 93 8.72 0.89 7.61
N ILE A 94 7.53 0.39 7.97
CA ILE A 94 6.34 0.50 7.11
C ILE A 94 5.89 1.95 6.95
N GLN A 95 5.92 2.74 8.03
CA GLN A 95 5.60 4.18 7.96
C GLN A 95 6.54 4.91 7.00
N TRP A 96 7.84 4.64 7.10
CA TRP A 96 8.85 5.19 6.20
C TRP A 96 8.62 4.77 4.75
N LEU A 97 8.26 3.50 4.49
CA LEU A 97 7.93 3.05 3.14
C LEU A 97 6.75 3.82 2.53
N VAL A 98 5.72 4.10 3.32
CA VAL A 98 4.56 4.89 2.86
C VAL A 98 4.94 6.35 2.63
N GLU A 99 5.72 6.95 3.53
CA GLU A 99 6.20 8.34 3.38
C GLU A 99 7.01 8.52 2.10
N LYS A 100 7.83 7.52 1.74
CA LYS A 100 8.64 7.49 0.53
C LYS A 100 7.91 6.99 -0.72
N ASP A 101 6.60 6.78 -0.61
CA ASP A 101 5.72 6.32 -1.69
C ASP A 101 6.18 5.01 -2.38
N TYR A 102 6.79 4.09 -1.61
CA TYR A 102 7.17 2.79 -2.15
C TYR A 102 5.93 2.00 -2.62
N LYS A 103 6.04 1.37 -3.78
CA LYS A 103 4.93 0.62 -4.40
C LYS A 103 5.14 -0.90 -4.34
N LEU A 104 5.73 -1.40 -3.26
CA LEU A 104 5.97 -2.83 -3.06
C LEU A 104 4.64 -3.60 -2.96
N THR A 105 4.57 -4.77 -3.61
CA THR A 105 3.35 -5.60 -3.65
C THR A 105 2.89 -5.98 -2.24
N SER A 106 3.81 -6.38 -1.36
CA SER A 106 3.47 -6.74 0.02
C SER A 106 3.02 -5.53 0.85
N LEU A 107 3.50 -4.32 0.52
CA LEU A 107 3.03 -3.10 1.20
C LEU A 107 1.58 -2.82 0.82
N LYS A 108 1.25 -2.92 -0.47
CA LYS A 108 -0.13 -2.77 -0.96
C LYS A 108 -1.06 -3.82 -0.35
N GLN A 109 -0.60 -5.06 -0.22
CA GLN A 109 -1.35 -6.14 0.43
C GLN A 109 -1.63 -5.81 1.90
N LEU A 110 -0.63 -5.32 2.64
CA LEU A 110 -0.82 -4.90 4.03
C LEU A 110 -1.80 -3.73 4.15
N GLN A 111 -1.70 -2.75 3.25
CA GLN A 111 -2.66 -1.64 3.16
C GLN A 111 -4.09 -2.14 2.95
N GLN A 112 -4.28 -3.10 2.04
CA GLN A 112 -5.57 -3.72 1.79
C GLN A 112 -6.14 -4.37 3.07
N PHE A 113 -5.36 -5.13 3.83
CA PHE A 113 -5.86 -5.75 5.05
C PHE A 113 -6.38 -4.73 6.07
N VAL A 114 -5.67 -3.61 6.23
CA VAL A 114 -6.09 -2.53 7.13
C VAL A 114 -7.34 -1.82 6.60
N TRP A 115 -7.38 -1.52 5.30
CA TRP A 115 -8.53 -0.88 4.67
C TRP A 115 -9.79 -1.73 4.70
N THR A 116 -9.67 -3.05 4.49
CA THR A 116 -10.81 -3.98 4.59
C THR A 116 -11.49 -3.85 5.94
N LYS A 117 -10.73 -3.83 7.06
CA LYS A 117 -11.29 -3.58 8.39
C LYS A 117 -12.06 -2.25 8.44
N GLY A 118 -11.52 -1.19 7.84
CA GLY A 118 -12.16 0.13 7.79
C GLY A 118 -13.47 0.15 7.00
N TYR A 119 -13.54 -0.58 5.88
CA TYR A 119 -14.76 -0.71 5.08
C TYR A 119 -15.80 -1.61 5.76
N ASP A 120 -15.39 -2.74 6.34
CA ASP A 120 -16.28 -3.70 7.01
C ASP A 120 -17.03 -3.05 8.19
N VAL A 121 -16.36 -2.16 8.93
CA VAL A 121 -16.97 -1.41 10.05
C VAL A 121 -17.58 -0.06 9.63
N GLY A 122 -17.58 0.26 8.33
CA GLY A 122 -18.22 1.46 7.77
C GLY A 122 -17.53 2.79 8.08
N VAL A 123 -16.30 2.77 8.63
CA VAL A 123 -15.49 3.97 8.85
C VAL A 123 -14.95 4.51 7.53
N LEU A 124 -14.53 3.62 6.64
CA LEU A 124 -14.24 3.97 5.25
C LEU A 124 -15.50 3.79 4.41
N LYS A 125 -15.72 4.75 3.50
CA LYS A 125 -16.78 4.71 2.49
C LYS A 125 -16.15 5.01 1.14
N GLY A 126 -16.65 4.35 0.09
CA GLY A 126 -16.17 4.55 -1.27
C GLY A 126 -16.33 6.00 -1.71
N HIS A 127 -15.36 6.49 -2.47
CA HIS A 127 -15.43 7.77 -3.14
C HIS A 127 -16.38 7.66 -4.34
N THR A 128 -17.35 8.57 -4.43
CA THR A 128 -18.29 8.69 -5.56
C THR A 128 -18.15 10.05 -6.21
#